data_AF-A0A2T5BQJ2-F1
#
_entry.id   AF-A0A2T5BQJ2-F1
#
_cell.length_a   1.000
_cell.length_b   1.000
_cell.length_c   1.000
_cell.angle_alpha   90.00
_cell.angle_beta   90.00
_cell.angle_gamma   90.00
#
_symmetry.space_group_name_H-M   'P 1'
#
loop_
_entity.id
_entity.type
_entity.pdbx_description
1 polymer ?
#
loop_
_entity_poly.entity_id
_entity_poly.type
_entity_poly.pdbx_seq_one_letter_code
_entity_poly.pdbx_strand_id
1 'polypeptide(L)'
;MVVPEIRSARCRERVWQDAVKGGSVLTTRLIAVSLVWAALSGAGMGAETPFVAGTAPDSRPEGAPTITETAKDSDWYAEALAGVEAPYPYSLRFLEDQGGWFTPFTRPGMTGPYDIREMH
;
A
#
# COMPACT_ATOMS: atom_id res chain seq x y z
N MET A 1 75.45 -20.89 13.13
CA MET A 1 74.39 -21.26 14.09
C MET A 1 73.17 -20.41 13.80
N VAL A 2 72.02 -21.06 13.82
CA VAL A 2 70.66 -20.65 13.39
C VAL A 2 70.14 -19.44 14.17
N VAL A 3 69.42 -18.51 13.51
CA VAL A 3 68.04 -18.07 13.86
C VAL A 3 67.41 -17.28 12.70
N PRO A 4 66.37 -17.80 12.03
CA PRO A 4 65.40 -16.96 11.34
C PRO A 4 63.96 -17.34 11.74
N GLU A 5 63.46 -16.86 12.88
CA GLU A 5 62.13 -17.31 13.36
C GLU A 5 61.33 -16.22 14.11
N ILE A 6 61.38 -14.96 13.66
CA ILE A 6 60.63 -13.86 14.32
C ILE A 6 59.63 -13.16 13.37
N ARG A 7 59.80 -13.26 12.04
CA ARG A 7 58.93 -12.57 11.07
C ARG A 7 57.56 -13.23 10.84
N SER A 8 57.47 -14.55 11.01
CA SER A 8 56.23 -15.33 10.78
C SER A 8 55.16 -15.08 11.85
N ALA A 9 55.55 -15.01 13.13
CA ALA A 9 54.60 -14.85 14.24
C ALA A 9 53.86 -13.51 14.22
N ARG A 10 54.58 -12.39 13.97
CA ARG A 10 53.97 -11.05 13.89
C ARG A 10 53.00 -10.89 12.72
N CYS A 11 53.21 -11.63 11.63
CA CYS A 11 52.30 -11.59 10.48
C CYS A 11 50.99 -12.31 10.80
N ARG A 12 51.05 -13.41 11.55
CA ARG A 12 49.89 -14.20 11.98
C ARG A 12 49.03 -13.46 13.02
N GLU A 13 49.65 -12.77 13.97
CA GLU A 13 48.95 -11.99 15.00
C GLU A 13 48.17 -10.80 14.43
N ARG A 14 48.74 -10.12 13.42
CA ARG A 14 48.07 -8.98 12.78
C ARG A 14 46.80 -9.39 12.03
N VAL A 15 46.88 -10.49 11.28
CA VAL A 15 45.72 -11.06 10.55
C VAL A 15 44.61 -11.49 11.52
N TRP A 16 44.96 -12.05 12.68
CA TRP A 16 43.96 -12.45 13.68
C TRP A 16 43.29 -11.24 14.36
N GLN A 17 44.06 -10.20 14.68
CA GLN A 17 43.54 -8.96 15.27
C GLN A 17 42.63 -8.17 14.31
N ASP A 18 42.96 -8.17 13.02
CA ASP A 18 42.15 -7.50 11.99
C ASP A 18 40.82 -8.26 11.72
N ALA A 19 40.84 -9.59 11.76
CA ALA A 19 39.64 -10.43 11.66
C ALA A 19 38.68 -10.24 12.84
N VAL A 20 39.20 -10.12 14.07
CA VAL A 20 38.39 -9.89 15.28
C VAL A 20 37.73 -8.50 15.29
N LYS A 21 38.44 -7.46 14.81
CA LYS A 21 37.88 -6.09 14.71
C LYS A 21 36.81 -5.96 13.63
N GLY A 22 36.98 -6.65 12.49
CA GLY A 22 36.00 -6.65 11.40
C GLY A 22 34.63 -7.21 11.80
N GLY A 23 34.62 -8.26 12.64
CA GLY A 23 33.38 -8.83 13.18
C GLY A 23 32.64 -7.88 14.14
N SER A 24 33.37 -7.23 15.05
CA SER A 24 32.80 -6.33 16.07
C SER A 24 32.12 -5.09 15.48
N VAL A 25 32.70 -4.47 14.44
CA VAL A 25 32.12 -3.29 13.79
C VAL A 25 30.84 -3.65 13.02
N LEU A 26 30.77 -4.86 12.46
CA LEU A 26 29.59 -5.35 11.76
C LEU A 26 28.42 -5.60 12.73
N THR A 27 28.69 -6.19 13.90
CA THR A 27 27.67 -6.46 14.92
C THR A 27 27.12 -5.17 15.53
N THR A 28 27.97 -4.19 15.82
CA THR A 28 27.52 -2.88 16.35
C THR A 28 26.68 -2.10 15.34
N ARG A 29 27.02 -2.15 14.04
CA ARG A 29 26.23 -1.50 12.99
C ARG A 29 24.86 -2.14 12.80
N LEU A 30 24.79 -3.47 12.87
CA LEU A 30 23.52 -4.20 12.78
C LEU A 30 22.58 -3.89 13.95
N ILE A 31 23.11 -3.76 15.17
CA ILE A 31 22.33 -3.36 16.35
C ILE A 31 21.86 -1.90 16.25
N ALA A 32 22.70 -1.00 15.73
CA ALA A 32 22.30 0.40 15.53
C ALA A 32 21.18 0.53 14.48
N VAL A 33 21.24 -0.24 13.39
CA VAL A 33 20.20 -0.23 12.35
C VAL A 33 18.87 -0.80 12.87
N SER A 34 18.90 -1.87 13.68
CA SER A 34 17.66 -2.43 14.25
C SER A 34 17.02 -1.49 15.28
N LEU A 35 17.82 -0.75 16.06
CA LEU A 35 17.32 0.29 16.97
C LEU A 35 16.68 1.47 16.23
N VAL A 36 17.27 1.90 15.12
CA VAL A 36 16.68 2.96 14.27
C VAL A 36 15.35 2.51 13.67
N TRP A 37 15.26 1.27 13.18
CA TRP A 37 14.01 0.74 12.63
C TRP A 37 12.90 0.70 13.70
N ALA A 38 13.21 0.24 14.90
CA ALA A 38 12.25 0.20 16.01
C ALA A 38 11.75 1.61 16.41
N ALA A 39 12.61 2.63 16.34
CA ALA A 39 12.24 4.01 16.64
C ALA A 39 11.31 4.63 15.56
N LEU A 40 11.43 4.21 14.30
CA LEU A 40 10.56 4.71 13.22
C LEU A 40 9.18 4.02 13.17
N SER A 41 9.01 2.84 13.79
CA SER A 41 7.72 2.12 13.80
C SER A 41 6.70 2.63 14.82
N GLY A 42 7.06 3.63 15.65
CA GLY A 42 6.20 4.13 16.75
C GLY A 42 5.10 5.12 16.36
N ALA A 43 5.03 5.58 15.11
CA ALA A 43 4.03 6.57 14.66
C ALA A 43 2.76 5.89 14.13
N GLY A 44 2.06 5.19 15.01
CA GLY A 44 0.72 4.67 14.78
C GLY A 44 -0.17 5.02 15.96
N MET A 45 -0.36 6.32 16.24
CA MET A 45 -1.47 6.73 17.10
C MET A 45 -2.75 6.25 16.42
N GLY A 46 -3.39 5.25 17.02
CA GLY A 46 -4.70 4.79 16.60
C GLY A 46 -5.62 6.00 16.61
N ALA A 47 -5.98 6.49 15.43
CA ALA A 47 -7.11 7.36 15.29
C ALA A 47 -8.27 6.62 15.94
N GLU A 48 -8.86 7.21 16.99
CA GLU A 48 -10.14 6.73 17.51
C GLU A 48 -11.04 6.62 16.29
N THR A 49 -11.44 5.40 15.93
CA THR A 49 -12.36 5.21 14.81
C THR A 49 -13.64 5.93 15.20
N PRO A 50 -13.95 7.11 14.64
CA PRO A 50 -15.14 7.81 15.06
C PRO A 50 -16.31 6.87 14.76
N PHE A 51 -17.17 6.63 15.76
CA PHE A 51 -18.40 5.88 15.56
C PHE A 51 -19.14 6.53 14.38
N VAL A 52 -19.15 5.85 13.22
CA VAL A 52 -19.69 6.40 11.97
C VAL A 52 -21.20 6.58 12.05
N ALA A 53 -21.85 5.95 13.03
CA ALA A 53 -23.23 6.18 13.39
C ALA A 53 -23.28 7.00 14.69
N GLY A 54 -23.80 8.23 14.61
CA GLY A 54 -24.14 9.03 15.79
C GLY A 54 -25.20 8.35 16.66
N THR A 55 -25.40 8.88 17.86
CA THR A 55 -26.42 8.36 18.80
C THR A 55 -27.85 8.77 18.44
N ALA A 56 -28.02 9.72 17.52
CA ALA A 56 -29.29 10.21 17.02
C ALA A 56 -29.51 9.71 15.57
N PRO A 57 -30.49 8.83 15.29
CA PRO A 57 -30.67 8.22 13.98
C PRO A 57 -31.20 9.19 12.91
N ASP A 58 -31.81 10.29 13.33
CA ASP A 58 -32.42 11.33 12.50
C ASP A 58 -31.45 12.45 12.12
N SER A 59 -30.26 12.48 12.71
CA SER A 59 -29.27 13.53 12.45
C SER A 59 -27.90 12.95 12.14
N ARG A 60 -27.23 13.60 11.19
CA ARG A 60 -25.85 13.29 10.89
C ARG A 60 -24.94 14.04 11.89
N PRO A 61 -23.94 13.39 12.50
CA PRO A 61 -23.00 14.06 13.39
C PRO A 61 -22.30 15.25 12.71
N GLU A 62 -22.09 16.33 13.47
CA GLU A 62 -21.29 17.46 13.00
C GLU A 62 -19.85 17.01 12.72
N GLY A 63 -19.31 17.42 11.58
CA GLY A 63 -17.96 17.03 11.14
C GLY A 63 -17.87 15.64 10.47
N ALA A 64 -19.00 14.94 10.24
CA ALA A 64 -18.97 13.67 9.52
C ALA A 64 -18.45 13.86 8.07
N PRO A 65 -17.48 13.05 7.62
CA PRO A 65 -16.86 13.21 6.31
C PRO A 65 -17.89 13.00 5.20
N THR A 66 -18.02 13.97 4.31
CA THR A 66 -18.96 13.92 3.18
C THR A 66 -18.21 13.81 1.87
N ILE A 67 -18.62 12.85 1.04
CA ILE A 67 -18.14 12.73 -0.34
C ILE A 67 -18.89 13.78 -1.16
N THR A 68 -18.17 14.79 -1.66
CA THR A 68 -18.74 15.85 -2.50
C THR A 68 -18.65 15.52 -3.99
N GLU A 69 -17.63 14.75 -4.38
CA GLU A 69 -17.35 14.38 -5.76
C GLU A 69 -16.88 12.93 -5.83
N THR A 70 -17.14 12.30 -6.97
CA THR A 70 -16.64 10.95 -7.29
C THR A 70 -15.75 11.08 -8.51
N ALA A 71 -14.50 10.62 -8.40
CA ALA A 71 -13.58 10.62 -9.53
C ALA A 71 -14.07 9.63 -10.60
N LYS A 72 -14.20 10.13 -11.84
CA LYS A 72 -14.53 9.34 -13.03
C LYS A 72 -13.37 9.49 -14.01
N ASP A 73 -12.33 8.71 -13.79
CA ASP A 73 -11.18 8.67 -14.67
C ASP A 73 -11.46 7.85 -15.94
N SER A 74 -10.49 7.78 -16.84
CA SER A 74 -10.61 7.00 -18.07
C SER A 74 -10.90 5.52 -17.83
N ASP A 75 -10.35 4.96 -16.74
CA ASP A 75 -10.49 3.53 -16.42
C ASP A 75 -11.92 3.25 -15.95
N TRP A 76 -12.51 4.17 -15.17
CA TRP A 76 -13.93 4.13 -14.82
C TRP A 76 -14.83 4.13 -16.04
N TYR A 77 -14.58 5.00 -17.03
CA TYR A 77 -15.37 5.01 -18.27
C TYR A 77 -15.15 3.75 -19.11
N ALA A 78 -13.93 3.21 -19.15
CA ALA A 78 -13.65 1.98 -19.86
C ALA A 78 -14.43 0.79 -19.27
N GLU A 79 -14.50 0.69 -17.94
CA GLU A 79 -15.32 -0.33 -17.26
C GLU A 79 -16.82 -0.06 -17.46
N ALA A 80 -17.27 1.18 -17.29
CA ALA A 80 -18.68 1.55 -17.40
C ALA A 80 -19.25 1.34 -18.82
N LEU A 81 -18.42 1.50 -19.86
CA LEU A 81 -18.79 1.36 -21.27
C LEU A 81 -18.39 0.00 -21.86
N ALA A 82 -17.87 -0.93 -21.05
CA ALA A 82 -17.51 -2.27 -21.52
C ALA A 82 -18.71 -2.94 -22.21
N GLY A 83 -18.51 -3.51 -23.40
CA GLY A 83 -19.59 -4.12 -24.19
C GLY A 83 -20.55 -3.13 -24.86
N VAL A 84 -20.27 -1.82 -24.86
CA VAL A 84 -21.02 -0.82 -25.63
C VAL A 84 -20.15 -0.31 -26.77
N GLU A 85 -20.64 -0.45 -28.00
CA GLU A 85 -19.94 0.07 -29.18
C GLU A 85 -20.35 1.51 -29.50
N ALA A 86 -19.41 2.28 -30.06
CA ALA A 86 -19.68 3.63 -30.55
C ALA A 86 -20.57 3.58 -31.82
N PRO A 87 -21.43 4.59 -32.05
CA PRO A 87 -21.60 5.82 -31.27
C PRO A 87 -22.43 5.59 -30.00
N TYR A 88 -21.97 6.18 -28.88
CA TYR A 88 -22.68 6.06 -27.61
C TYR A 88 -24.03 6.80 -27.68
N PRO A 89 -25.14 6.12 -27.34
CA PRO A 89 -26.45 6.76 -27.36
C PRO A 89 -26.55 7.83 -26.27
N TYR A 90 -27.35 8.87 -26.55
CA TYR A 90 -27.58 9.98 -25.61
C TYR A 90 -28.08 9.51 -24.23
N SER A 91 -28.78 8.38 -24.19
CA SER A 91 -29.25 7.77 -22.95
C SER A 91 -28.12 7.47 -21.96
N LEU A 92 -26.87 7.24 -22.40
CA LEU A 92 -25.73 6.95 -21.50
C LEU A 92 -25.14 8.18 -20.80
N ARG A 93 -25.63 9.39 -21.11
CA ARG A 93 -25.17 10.61 -20.42
C ARG A 93 -25.43 10.60 -18.92
N PHE A 94 -26.32 9.74 -18.40
CA PHE A 94 -26.50 9.58 -16.96
C PHE A 94 -25.21 9.17 -16.23
N LEU A 95 -24.23 8.57 -16.94
CA LEU A 95 -22.92 8.25 -16.38
C LEU A 95 -22.19 9.52 -15.88
N GLU A 96 -22.45 10.68 -16.48
CA GLU A 96 -21.90 11.99 -16.07
C GLU A 96 -22.48 12.47 -14.73
N ASP A 97 -23.74 12.14 -14.45
CA ASP A 97 -24.46 12.58 -13.26
C ASP A 97 -24.44 11.54 -12.12
N GLN A 98 -23.99 10.31 -12.42
CA GLN A 98 -23.92 9.21 -11.47
C GLN A 98 -22.88 9.49 -10.35
N GLY A 99 -23.26 9.34 -9.09
CA GLY A 99 -22.30 9.35 -7.97
C GLY A 99 -21.60 8.01 -7.77
N GLY A 100 -20.83 7.87 -6.69
CA GLY A 100 -20.18 6.59 -6.31
C GLY A 100 -21.10 5.51 -5.74
N TRP A 101 -22.39 5.50 -6.07
CA TRP A 101 -23.32 4.48 -5.59
C TRP A 101 -23.29 3.22 -6.46
N PHE A 102 -23.75 2.09 -5.90
CA PHE A 102 -23.88 0.85 -6.65
C PHE A 102 -24.88 1.00 -7.80
N THR A 103 -24.47 0.65 -9.02
CA THR A 103 -25.40 0.46 -10.14
C THR A 103 -25.16 -0.86 -10.83
N PRO A 104 -26.23 -1.56 -11.27
CA PRO A 104 -26.08 -2.77 -12.07
C PRO A 104 -25.56 -2.50 -13.49
N PHE A 105 -25.39 -1.22 -13.88
CA PHE A 105 -24.89 -0.86 -15.21
C PHE A 105 -23.36 -0.83 -15.27
N THR A 106 -22.72 -0.42 -14.16
CA THR A 106 -21.26 -0.30 -14.02
C THR A 106 -20.66 -1.46 -13.21
N ARG A 107 -21.47 -2.45 -12.85
CA ARG A 107 -21.04 -3.60 -12.05
C ARG A 107 -21.31 -4.92 -12.78
N PRO A 108 -20.41 -5.90 -12.62
CA PRO A 108 -20.65 -7.27 -13.03
C PRO A 108 -21.99 -7.81 -12.56
N GLY A 109 -22.72 -8.42 -13.50
CA GLY A 109 -23.98 -9.09 -13.25
C GLY A 109 -23.80 -10.55 -12.82
N MET A 110 -24.90 -11.29 -12.78
CA MET A 110 -24.86 -12.75 -12.64
C MET A 110 -24.57 -13.41 -13.98
N THR A 111 -23.83 -14.52 -13.96
CA THR A 111 -23.72 -15.44 -15.10
C THR A 111 -25.10 -15.96 -15.51
N GLY A 112 -25.50 -15.75 -16.76
CA GLY A 112 -26.81 -16.18 -17.23
C GLY A 112 -27.04 -15.91 -18.72
N PRO A 113 -28.16 -16.40 -19.29
CA PRO A 113 -28.47 -16.30 -20.72
C PRO A 113 -28.70 -14.86 -21.21
N TYR A 114 -28.70 -13.88 -20.31
CA TYR A 114 -28.96 -12.48 -20.60
C TYR A 114 -27.76 -11.58 -20.28
N ASP A 115 -26.55 -12.14 -20.12
CA ASP A 115 -25.35 -11.30 -20.11
C ASP A 115 -24.96 -10.90 -21.53
N ILE A 116 -25.60 -9.85 -22.00
CA ILE A 116 -25.38 -9.26 -23.32
C ILE A 116 -24.09 -8.43 -23.42
N ARG A 117 -23.42 -8.17 -22.30
CA ARG A 117 -22.18 -7.37 -22.24
C ARG A 117 -20.96 -8.18 -21.80
N GLU A 118 -21.15 -9.45 -21.44
CA GLU A 118 -20.11 -10.37 -20.95
C GLU A 118 -19.34 -9.81 -19.75
N MET A 119 -20.05 -9.16 -18.82
CA MET A 119 -19.48 -8.46 -17.66
C MET A 119 -19.54 -9.26 -16.35
N HIS A 120 -19.96 -10.53 -16.33
CA HIS A 120 -20.00 -11.40 -15.15
C HIS A 120 -18.64 -12.00 -14.72
#